data_AF-A0ABD2HXH3-F1
#
_entry.id   AF-A0ABD2HXH3-F1
#
_cell.length_a   1.000
_cell.length_b   1.000
_cell.length_c   1.000
_cell.angle_alpha   90.00
_cell.angle_beta   90.00
_cell.angle_gamma   90.00
#
_symmetry.space_group_name_H-M   'P 1'
#
loop_
_entity.id
_entity.type
_entity.pdbx_description
1 polymer ?
#
loop_
_entity_poly.entity_id
_entity_poly.type
_entity_poly.pdbx_seq_one_letter_code
_entity_poly.pdbx_strand_id
1 'polypeptide(L)'
;MTEAQKMAQQKRRKIEARFRKSVARENRLNKLTNGRKAFHETGHLWMIWMLLHCIDVFLEITIIPDAVSDATVFFREQKSYTRRQLKAKLLMSLGGKAAEQLFFDRSVGHGIDETEWIGMAKEIAKSSRRWNDRPRHQRTRANLNEMAERYVSDGLIEATQILEENLGKVKRIALEVYRKKTMDRDAVEKYNII
;
A
#
# COMPACT_ATOMS: atom_id res chain seq x y z
N MET A 1 7.78 -27.97 -25.61
CA MET A 1 7.99 -27.63 -24.19
C MET A 1 8.76 -28.76 -23.51
N THR A 2 9.90 -28.45 -22.91
CA THR A 2 10.77 -29.41 -22.19
C THR A 2 10.09 -29.93 -20.91
N GLU A 3 10.54 -31.06 -20.36
CA GLU A 3 10.05 -31.58 -19.07
C GLU A 3 10.23 -30.57 -17.93
N ALA A 4 11.36 -29.86 -17.91
CA ALA A 4 11.61 -28.77 -16.98
C ALA A 4 10.56 -27.64 -17.08
N GLN A 5 10.16 -27.28 -18.31
CA GLN A 5 9.11 -26.28 -18.55
C GLN A 5 7.73 -26.78 -18.07
N LYS A 6 7.41 -28.06 -18.29
CA LYS A 6 6.15 -28.68 -17.82
C LYS A 6 6.08 -28.71 -16.29
N MET A 7 7.16 -29.12 -15.63
CA MET A 7 7.27 -29.11 -14.16
C MET A 7 7.15 -27.70 -13.58
N ALA A 8 7.83 -26.71 -14.17
CA ALA A 8 7.74 -25.31 -13.75
C ALA A 8 6.30 -24.77 -13.88
N GLN A 9 5.62 -25.09 -14.99
CA GLN A 9 4.23 -24.71 -15.22
C GLN A 9 3.28 -25.35 -14.18
N GLN A 10 3.48 -26.65 -13.87
CA GLN A 10 2.68 -27.34 -12.86
C GLN A 10 2.90 -26.77 -11.46
N LYS A 11 4.16 -26.44 -11.10
CA LYS A 11 4.50 -25.76 -9.85
C LYS A 11 3.82 -24.39 -9.74
N ARG A 12 3.82 -23.62 -10.83
CA ARG A 12 3.12 -22.32 -10.91
C ARG A 12 1.61 -22.45 -10.69
N ARG A 13 0.96 -23.39 -11.37
CA ARG A 13 -0.49 -23.67 -11.19
C ARG A 13 -0.84 -24.03 -9.75
N LYS A 14 -0.02 -24.85 -9.09
CA LYS A 14 -0.22 -25.19 -7.67
C LYS A 14 -0.13 -23.97 -6.75
N ILE A 15 0.79 -23.05 -7.02
CA ILE A 15 0.97 -21.82 -6.22
C ILE A 15 -0.21 -20.86 -6.44
N GLU A 16 -0.63 -20.66 -7.69
CA GLU A 16 -1.81 -19.85 -8.02
C GLU A 16 -3.08 -20.39 -7.32
N ALA A 17 -3.26 -21.71 -7.30
CA ALA A 17 -4.37 -22.33 -6.58
C ALA A 17 -4.29 -22.10 -5.07
N ARG A 18 -3.09 -22.14 -4.46
CA ARG A 18 -2.89 -21.82 -3.04
C ARG A 18 -3.17 -20.35 -2.74
N PHE A 19 -2.72 -19.44 -3.61
CA PHE A 19 -3.00 -18.01 -3.49
C PHE A 19 -4.50 -17.75 -3.52
N ARG A 20 -5.22 -18.28 -4.52
CA ARG A 20 -6.69 -18.20 -4.61
C ARG A 20 -7.39 -18.76 -3.37
N LYS A 21 -6.95 -19.91 -2.87
CA LYS A 21 -7.48 -20.49 -1.63
C LYS A 21 -7.20 -19.61 -0.40
N SER A 22 -6.02 -19.00 -0.31
CA SER A 22 -5.67 -18.06 0.78
C SER A 22 -6.58 -16.84 0.75
N VAL A 23 -6.81 -16.26 -0.42
CA VAL A 23 -7.70 -15.10 -0.63
C VAL A 23 -9.15 -15.49 -0.31
N ALA A 24 -9.64 -16.62 -0.80
CA ALA A 24 -11.01 -17.07 -0.56
C ALA A 24 -11.28 -17.48 0.89
N ARG A 25 -10.30 -18.12 1.57
CA ARG A 25 -10.36 -18.42 3.00
C ARG A 25 -10.53 -17.14 3.80
N GLU A 26 -9.93 -16.06 3.31
CA GLU A 26 -9.89 -14.81 4.02
C GLU A 26 -11.19 -14.02 3.96
N ASN A 27 -11.82 -13.96 2.79
CA ASN A 27 -13.19 -13.42 2.65
C ASN A 27 -14.19 -14.10 3.60
N ARG A 28 -13.88 -15.33 4.07
CA ARG A 28 -14.72 -16.06 5.03
C ARG A 28 -14.33 -15.85 6.50
N LEU A 29 -13.05 -15.62 6.81
CA LEU A 29 -12.53 -15.69 8.18
C LEU A 29 -12.05 -14.34 8.75
N ASN A 30 -11.85 -13.33 7.90
CA ASN A 30 -11.37 -12.01 8.31
C ASN A 30 -10.08 -12.04 9.17
N LYS A 31 -9.06 -12.81 8.75
CA LYS A 31 -7.74 -12.98 9.38
C LYS A 31 -6.59 -12.42 8.52
N LEU A 32 -5.48 -12.05 9.13
CA LEU A 32 -4.32 -11.65 8.33
C LEU A 32 -3.66 -12.88 7.65
N THR A 33 -4.05 -13.22 6.42
CA THR A 33 -3.42 -14.30 5.64
C THR A 33 -2.30 -13.78 4.76
N ASN A 34 -1.36 -14.65 4.39
CA ASN A 34 -0.28 -14.31 3.45
C ASN A 34 -0.80 -13.77 2.10
N GLY A 35 -1.98 -14.22 1.65
CA GLY A 35 -2.59 -13.70 0.42
C GLY A 35 -3.05 -12.25 0.57
N ARG A 36 -3.62 -11.92 1.73
CA ARG A 36 -4.06 -10.57 2.09
C ARG A 36 -2.88 -9.63 2.30
N LYS A 37 -1.87 -10.05 3.07
CA LYS A 37 -0.58 -9.35 3.20
C LYS A 37 0.01 -9.03 1.83
N ALA A 38 0.04 -10.00 0.91
CA ALA A 38 0.57 -9.76 -0.44
C ALA A 38 -0.18 -8.66 -1.21
N PHE A 39 -1.50 -8.55 -1.07
CA PHE A 39 -2.26 -7.44 -1.65
C PHE A 39 -2.01 -6.12 -0.94
N HIS A 40 -1.96 -6.13 0.39
CA HIS A 40 -1.65 -4.97 1.21
C HIS A 40 -0.28 -4.37 0.83
N GLU A 41 0.78 -5.19 0.81
CA GLU A 41 2.11 -4.74 0.40
C GLU A 41 2.17 -4.26 -1.05
N THR A 42 1.44 -4.95 -1.93
CA THR A 42 1.35 -4.52 -3.33
C THR A 42 0.69 -3.14 -3.43
N GLY A 43 -0.26 -2.82 -2.55
CA GLY A 43 -0.89 -1.50 -2.47
C GLY A 43 0.14 -0.40 -2.19
N HIS A 44 0.99 -0.57 -1.17
CA HIS A 44 2.08 0.37 -0.89
C HIS A 44 3.05 0.49 -2.06
N LEU A 45 3.54 -0.64 -2.57
CA LEU A 45 4.48 -0.68 -3.70
C LEU A 45 3.92 0.03 -4.93
N TRP A 46 2.65 -0.20 -5.27
CA TRP A 46 2.04 0.41 -6.45
C TRP A 46 2.00 1.94 -6.34
N MET A 47 1.68 2.47 -5.17
CA MET A 47 1.68 3.92 -4.93
C MET A 47 3.07 4.51 -5.04
N ILE A 48 4.08 3.88 -4.43
CA ILE A 48 5.49 4.32 -4.55
C ILE A 48 5.89 4.38 -6.00
N TRP A 49 5.53 3.36 -6.77
CA TRP A 49 5.88 3.30 -8.17
C TRP A 49 5.26 4.45 -8.98
N MET A 50 3.95 4.69 -8.82
CA MET A 50 3.25 5.77 -9.53
C MET A 50 3.73 7.17 -9.09
N LEU A 51 4.28 7.27 -7.88
CA LEU A 51 4.69 8.52 -7.25
C LEU A 51 6.21 8.64 -7.10
N LEU A 52 7.01 7.89 -7.89
CA LEU A 52 8.49 7.91 -7.83
C LEU A 52 9.08 9.31 -7.99
N HIS A 53 8.42 10.19 -8.73
CA HIS A 53 8.83 11.59 -8.89
C HIS A 53 8.64 12.45 -7.62
N CYS A 54 7.94 11.91 -6.62
CA CYS A 54 7.64 12.52 -5.33
C CYS A 54 8.14 11.72 -4.12
N ILE A 55 8.56 10.47 -4.30
CA ILE A 55 8.98 9.58 -3.21
C ILE A 55 10.32 8.94 -3.58
N ASP A 56 11.30 9.04 -2.68
CA ASP A 56 12.62 8.47 -2.89
C ASP A 56 12.64 6.97 -2.62
N VAL A 57 13.06 6.22 -3.65
CA VAL A 57 13.63 4.86 -3.68
C VAL A 57 12.77 3.74 -3.07
N PHE A 58 12.24 2.88 -3.95
CA PHE A 58 11.83 1.52 -3.58
C PHE A 58 13.05 0.61 -3.45
N LEU A 59 13.20 -0.07 -2.31
CA LEU A 59 14.28 -1.03 -2.06
C LEU A 59 13.79 -2.48 -2.17
N GLU A 60 12.81 -2.87 -1.35
CA GLU A 60 12.23 -4.21 -1.36
C GLU A 60 10.77 -4.22 -0.88
N ILE A 61 10.07 -5.33 -1.16
CA ILE A 61 8.74 -5.69 -0.67
C ILE A 61 8.80 -7.09 -0.04
N THR A 62 8.26 -7.27 1.17
CA THR A 62 8.23 -8.57 1.87
C THR A 62 6.89 -8.81 2.55
N ILE A 63 6.41 -10.06 2.54
CA ILE A 63 5.25 -10.51 3.35
C ILE A 63 5.67 -11.39 4.52
N ILE A 64 6.98 -11.52 4.75
CA ILE A 64 7.53 -12.18 5.93
C ILE A 64 7.49 -11.14 7.05
N PRO A 65 6.78 -11.41 8.17
CA PRO A 65 6.76 -10.49 9.30
C PRO A 65 8.16 -10.43 9.93
N ASP A 66 8.72 -9.23 10.07
CA ASP A 66 9.92 -8.98 10.87
C ASP A 66 9.55 -8.40 12.24
N ALA A 67 10.48 -8.45 13.20
CA ALA A 67 10.27 -8.03 14.58
C ALA A 67 9.91 -6.54 14.77
N VAL A 68 10.00 -5.72 13.72
CA VAL A 68 9.84 -4.25 13.77
C VAL A 68 8.68 -3.74 12.89
N SER A 69 8.28 -4.45 11.84
CA SER A 69 7.16 -4.06 10.99
C SER A 69 6.55 -5.27 10.30
N ASP A 70 5.22 -5.27 10.13
CA ASP A 70 4.50 -6.37 9.46
C ASP A 70 4.82 -6.51 7.96
N ALA A 71 5.48 -5.49 7.39
CA ALA A 71 6.25 -5.45 6.15
C ALA A 71 6.85 -4.03 5.97
N THR A 72 7.90 -3.90 5.15
CA THR A 72 8.59 -2.60 4.97
C THR A 72 8.75 -2.26 3.50
N VAL A 73 8.31 -1.06 3.12
CA VAL A 73 8.98 -0.33 2.04
C VAL A 73 9.89 0.72 2.68
N PHE A 74 11.19 0.54 2.51
CA PHE A 74 12.19 1.47 3.02
C PHE A 74 12.30 2.71 2.12
N PHE A 75 12.17 3.90 2.70
CA PHE A 75 12.48 5.18 2.06
C PHE A 75 13.49 5.97 2.90
N ARG A 76 14.26 6.86 2.28
CA ARG A 76 15.18 7.75 3.01
C ARG A 76 14.36 8.79 3.79
N GLU A 77 14.51 8.83 5.11
CA GLU A 77 13.92 9.91 5.90
C GLU A 77 14.63 11.24 5.62
N GLN A 78 13.85 12.27 5.24
CA GLN A 78 14.31 13.65 5.16
C GLN A 78 13.58 14.52 6.18
N LYS A 79 14.28 15.55 6.70
CA LYS A 79 13.78 16.43 7.77
C LYS A 79 12.61 17.32 7.36
N SER A 80 12.46 17.60 6.06
CA SER A 80 11.43 18.49 5.55
C SER A 80 10.86 17.94 4.25
N TYR A 81 9.55 17.76 4.20
CA TYR A 81 8.83 17.37 2.99
C TYR A 81 8.10 18.57 2.41
N THR A 82 8.16 18.73 1.09
CA THR A 82 7.23 19.61 0.38
C THR A 82 5.80 19.10 0.54
N ARG A 83 4.81 19.97 0.37
CA ARG A 83 3.39 19.57 0.42
C ARG A 83 3.07 18.46 -0.59
N ARG A 84 3.73 18.46 -1.76
CA ARG A 84 3.59 17.43 -2.78
C ARG A 84 4.13 16.08 -2.30
N GLN A 85 5.30 16.08 -1.66
CA GLN A 85 5.90 14.87 -1.08
C GLN A 85 5.06 14.34 0.10
N LEU A 86 4.52 15.21 0.98
CA LEU A 86 3.61 14.78 2.06
C LEU A 86 2.35 14.10 1.51
N LYS A 87 1.74 14.66 0.47
CA LYS A 87 0.59 14.04 -0.19
C LYS A 87 0.95 12.69 -0.80
N ALA A 88 2.10 12.60 -1.47
CA ALA A 88 2.54 11.36 -2.06
C ALA A 88 2.78 10.27 -1.00
N LYS A 89 3.40 10.64 0.13
CA LYS A 89 3.58 9.73 1.27
C LYS A 89 2.25 9.32 1.91
N LEU A 90 1.29 10.23 2.01
CA LEU A 90 -0.06 9.91 2.47
C LEU A 90 -0.70 8.84 1.57
N LEU A 91 -0.67 9.02 0.24
CA LEU A 91 -1.17 8.02 -0.71
C LEU A 91 -0.45 6.68 -0.57
N MET A 92 0.87 6.70 -0.44
CA MET A 92 1.68 5.51 -0.18
C MET A 92 1.19 4.74 1.06
N SER A 93 1.07 5.39 2.21
CA SER A 93 0.60 4.73 3.44
C SER A 93 -0.86 4.26 3.32
N LEU A 94 -1.70 4.95 2.55
CA LEU A 94 -3.08 4.53 2.29
C LEU A 94 -3.18 3.36 1.29
N GLY A 95 -2.15 3.10 0.49
CA GLY A 95 -2.13 2.09 -0.56
C GLY A 95 -2.47 0.68 -0.06
N GLY A 96 -1.93 0.28 1.09
CA GLY A 96 -2.24 -1.02 1.71
C GLY A 96 -3.71 -1.14 2.09
N LYS A 97 -4.26 -0.12 2.77
CA LYS A 97 -5.70 -0.07 3.12
C LYS A 97 -6.59 -0.07 1.88
N ALA A 98 -6.25 0.70 0.85
CA ALA A 98 -6.98 0.78 -0.41
C ALA A 98 -7.01 -0.58 -1.12
N ALA A 99 -5.86 -1.26 -1.21
CA ALA A 99 -5.78 -2.59 -1.81
C ALA A 99 -6.63 -3.61 -1.04
N GLU A 100 -6.60 -3.60 0.30
CA GLU A 100 -7.45 -4.49 1.08
C GLU A 100 -8.94 -4.25 0.84
N GLN A 101 -9.37 -2.98 0.84
CA GLN A 101 -10.77 -2.64 0.56
C GLN A 101 -11.19 -3.05 -0.85
N LEU A 102 -10.32 -2.87 -1.84
CA LEU A 102 -10.60 -3.21 -3.23
C LEU A 102 -10.73 -4.73 -3.47
N PHE A 103 -9.93 -5.56 -2.79
CA PHE A 103 -9.88 -7.01 -3.05
C PHE A 103 -10.62 -7.87 -2.02
N PHE A 104 -10.93 -7.33 -0.84
CA PHE A 104 -11.53 -8.07 0.28
C PHE A 104 -12.74 -7.36 0.91
N ASP A 105 -13.23 -6.28 0.30
CA ASP A 105 -14.37 -5.45 0.74
C ASP A 105 -14.20 -4.76 2.12
N ARG A 106 -13.07 -4.98 2.79
CA ARG A 106 -12.74 -4.40 4.10
C ARG A 106 -11.24 -4.44 4.36
N SER A 107 -10.77 -3.59 5.27
CA SER A 107 -9.42 -3.67 5.87
C SER A 107 -9.47 -4.34 7.26
N VAL A 108 -8.42 -5.07 7.65
CA VAL A 108 -8.29 -5.69 8.99
C VAL A 108 -7.51 -4.83 9.99
N GLY A 109 -7.09 -3.64 9.55
CA GLY A 109 -6.38 -2.68 10.38
C GLY A 109 -4.88 -3.00 10.46
N HIS A 110 -4.06 -2.00 10.15
CA HIS A 110 -2.61 -2.02 10.29
C HIS A 110 -2.25 -0.78 11.11
N GLY A 111 -2.03 -0.98 12.42
CA GLY A 111 -1.97 0.12 13.38
C GLY A 111 -0.80 1.09 13.17
N ILE A 112 0.30 0.59 12.59
CA ILE A 112 1.46 1.42 12.22
C ILE A 112 1.06 2.38 11.09
N ASP A 113 0.56 1.85 9.96
CA ASP A 113 0.12 2.67 8.83
C ASP A 113 -0.94 3.70 9.23
N GLU A 114 -1.87 3.30 10.11
CA GLU A 114 -2.92 4.19 10.59
C GLU A 114 -2.37 5.39 11.36
N THR A 115 -1.37 5.14 12.21
CA THR A 115 -0.68 6.20 12.93
C THR A 115 0.06 7.12 11.96
N GLU A 116 0.72 6.54 10.95
CA GLU A 116 1.48 7.29 9.95
C GLU A 116 0.59 8.18 9.07
N TRP A 117 -0.46 7.64 8.45
CA TRP A 117 -1.32 8.43 7.56
C TRP A 117 -2.09 9.50 8.32
N ILE A 118 -2.50 9.26 9.59
CA ILE A 118 -3.14 10.26 10.43
C ILE A 118 -2.15 11.40 10.73
N GLY A 119 -0.90 11.06 11.07
CA GLY A 119 0.15 12.04 11.30
C GLY A 119 0.38 12.92 10.07
N MET A 120 0.56 12.28 8.90
CA MET A 120 0.77 12.99 7.63
C MET A 120 -0.42 13.88 7.26
N ALA A 121 -1.65 13.37 7.40
CA ALA A 121 -2.85 14.13 7.09
C ALA A 121 -2.99 15.38 7.99
N LYS A 122 -2.61 15.28 9.27
CA LYS A 122 -2.56 16.44 10.18
C LYS A 122 -1.53 17.46 9.74
N GLU A 123 -0.34 17.04 9.32
CA GLU A 123 0.69 17.97 8.83
C GLU A 123 0.27 18.64 7.51
N ILE A 124 -0.36 17.89 6.59
CA ILE A 124 -0.96 18.46 5.38
C ILE A 124 -2.04 19.48 5.74
N ALA A 125 -2.92 19.16 6.69
CA ALA A 125 -3.96 20.06 7.16
C ALA A 125 -3.37 21.34 7.75
N LYS A 126 -2.39 21.25 8.65
CA LYS A 126 -1.70 22.42 9.25
C LYS A 126 -1.01 23.30 8.23
N SER A 127 -0.40 22.70 7.19
CA SER A 127 0.25 23.45 6.12
C SER A 127 -0.73 24.15 5.15
N SER A 128 -2.02 23.82 5.22
CA SER A 128 -3.01 24.32 4.28
C SER A 128 -3.44 25.75 4.60
N ARG A 129 -3.65 26.56 3.55
CA ARG A 129 -4.23 27.90 3.68
C ARG A 129 -5.58 27.88 4.42
N ARG A 130 -6.43 26.88 4.15
CA ARG A 130 -7.71 26.68 4.84
C ARG A 130 -7.57 26.55 6.35
N TRP A 131 -6.48 26.00 6.87
CA TRP A 131 -6.20 25.96 8.31
C TRP A 131 -5.62 27.29 8.81
N ASN A 132 -4.65 27.83 8.06
CA ASN A 132 -3.93 29.03 8.45
C ASN A 132 -4.77 30.32 8.41
N ASP A 133 -5.85 30.34 7.62
CA ASP A 133 -6.77 31.47 7.54
C ASP A 133 -7.89 31.38 8.62
N ARG A 134 -8.00 30.26 9.36
CA ARG A 134 -9.02 30.13 10.43
C ARG A 134 -8.72 31.05 11.61
N PRO A 135 -9.75 31.63 12.25
CA PRO A 135 -9.62 32.32 13.54
C PRO A 135 -8.99 31.41 14.60
N ARG A 136 -8.18 31.97 15.52
CA ARG A 136 -7.45 31.19 16.54
C ARG A 136 -8.35 30.29 17.38
N HIS A 137 -9.54 30.77 17.77
CA HIS A 137 -10.51 29.98 18.55
C HIS A 137 -11.08 28.77 17.77
N GLN A 138 -11.01 28.78 16.44
CA GLN A 138 -11.41 27.65 15.59
C GLN A 138 -10.26 26.70 15.27
N ARG A 139 -9.02 26.98 15.71
CA ARG A 139 -7.87 26.08 15.51
C ARG A 139 -7.82 25.02 16.61
N THR A 140 -8.94 24.32 16.79
CA THR A 140 -9.09 23.28 17.80
C THR A 140 -8.57 21.93 17.28
N ARG A 141 -8.26 21.00 18.20
CA ARG A 141 -7.86 19.65 17.83
C ARG A 141 -8.96 18.92 17.04
N ALA A 142 -10.23 19.15 17.37
CA ALA A 142 -11.37 18.58 16.66
C ALA A 142 -11.40 19.04 15.19
N ASN A 143 -11.27 20.35 14.94
CA ASN A 143 -11.28 20.88 13.58
C ASN A 143 -10.06 20.42 12.75
N LEU A 144 -8.91 20.24 13.41
CA LEU A 144 -7.73 19.67 12.75
C LEU A 144 -7.97 18.21 12.36
N ASN A 145 -8.53 17.41 13.27
CA ASN A 145 -8.86 16.01 13.01
C ASN A 145 -9.86 15.87 11.87
N GLU A 146 -10.94 16.67 11.87
CA GLU A 146 -11.93 16.67 10.78
C GLU A 146 -11.28 17.01 9.42
N MET A 147 -10.35 17.97 9.39
CA MET A 147 -9.61 18.28 8.16
C MET A 147 -8.68 17.15 7.75
N ALA A 148 -8.00 16.51 8.69
CA ALA A 148 -7.13 15.36 8.42
C ALA A 148 -7.93 14.16 7.88
N GLU A 149 -9.09 13.87 8.46
CA GLU A 149 -10.01 12.81 8.00
C GLU A 149 -10.46 13.03 6.55
N ARG A 150 -10.72 14.28 6.15
CA ARG A 150 -11.01 14.60 4.75
C ARG A 150 -9.84 14.26 3.83
N TYR A 151 -8.61 14.64 4.20
CA TYR A 151 -7.43 14.27 3.40
C TYR A 151 -7.22 12.75 3.32
N VAL A 152 -7.49 12.02 4.41
CA VAL A 152 -7.44 10.55 4.40
C VAL A 152 -8.51 9.98 3.47
N SER A 153 -9.75 10.48 3.55
CA SER A 153 -10.85 10.05 2.69
C SER A 153 -10.55 10.30 1.21
N ASP A 154 -10.12 11.51 0.86
CA ASP A 154 -9.77 11.89 -0.51
C ASP A 154 -8.61 11.04 -1.03
N GLY A 155 -7.56 10.86 -0.22
CA GLY A 155 -6.41 10.04 -0.56
C GLY A 155 -6.75 8.56 -0.73
N LEU A 156 -7.71 8.04 0.03
CA LEU A 156 -8.16 6.65 -0.09
C LEU A 156 -8.92 6.43 -1.40
N ILE A 157 -9.76 7.39 -1.80
CA ILE A 157 -10.44 7.38 -3.10
C ILE A 157 -9.41 7.38 -4.23
N GLU A 158 -8.45 8.31 -4.18
CA GLU A 158 -7.39 8.44 -5.18
C GLU A 158 -6.53 7.17 -5.27
N ALA A 159 -6.08 6.62 -4.14
CA ALA A 159 -5.30 5.39 -4.11
C ALA A 159 -6.09 4.20 -4.68
N THR A 160 -7.39 4.12 -4.39
CA THR A 160 -8.27 3.07 -4.94
C THR A 160 -8.39 3.18 -6.45
N GLN A 161 -8.63 4.38 -6.98
CA GLN A 161 -8.72 4.62 -8.43
C GLN A 161 -7.44 4.20 -9.16
N ILE A 162 -6.27 4.59 -8.65
CA ILE A 162 -4.97 4.22 -9.22
C ILE A 162 -4.78 2.69 -9.25
N LEU A 163 -5.23 1.97 -8.22
CA LEU A 163 -5.18 0.51 -8.16
C LEU A 163 -6.17 -0.14 -9.15
N GLU A 164 -7.38 0.40 -9.27
CA GLU A 164 -8.42 -0.09 -10.19
C GLU A 164 -8.01 0.04 -11.65
N GLU A 165 -7.45 1.17 -12.06
CA GLU A 165 -6.90 1.40 -13.40
C GLU A 165 -5.81 0.38 -13.77
N ASN A 166 -5.16 -0.22 -12.76
CA ASN A 166 -4.03 -1.13 -12.91
C ASN A 166 -4.31 -2.53 -12.36
N LEU A 167 -5.57 -2.93 -12.24
CA LEU A 167 -5.99 -4.14 -11.53
C LEU A 167 -5.24 -5.42 -11.96
N GLY A 168 -5.03 -5.58 -13.27
CA GLY A 168 -4.34 -6.76 -13.82
C GLY A 168 -2.84 -6.79 -13.51
N LYS A 169 -2.22 -5.62 -13.33
CA LYS A 169 -0.81 -5.46 -12.94
C LYS A 169 -0.63 -5.69 -11.44
N VAL A 170 -1.50 -5.07 -10.63
CA VAL A 170 -1.58 -5.24 -9.17
C VAL A 170 -1.77 -6.72 -8.79
N LYS A 171 -2.73 -7.43 -9.38
CA LYS A 171 -2.95 -8.87 -9.13
C LYS A 171 -1.73 -9.72 -9.46
N ARG A 172 -0.97 -9.36 -10.50
CA ARG A 172 0.26 -10.08 -10.89
C ARG A 172 1.36 -9.87 -9.86
N ILE A 173 1.60 -8.63 -9.41
CA ILE A 173 2.59 -8.36 -8.36
C ILE A 173 2.22 -9.08 -7.07
N ALA A 174 0.96 -8.99 -6.62
CA ALA A 174 0.52 -9.65 -5.39
C ALA A 174 0.76 -11.17 -5.43
N LEU A 175 0.50 -11.81 -6.58
CA LEU A 175 0.79 -13.23 -6.76
C LEU A 175 2.30 -13.53 -6.68
N GLU A 176 3.13 -12.68 -7.26
CA GLU A 176 4.58 -12.85 -7.29
C GLU A 176 5.21 -12.61 -5.91
N VAL A 177 4.77 -11.58 -5.19
CA VAL A 177 5.12 -11.33 -3.79
C VAL A 177 4.70 -12.51 -2.92
N TYR A 178 3.47 -13.03 -3.09
CA TYR A 178 3.02 -14.22 -2.39
C TYR A 178 3.90 -15.45 -2.66
N ARG A 179 4.36 -15.60 -3.90
CA ARG A 179 5.20 -16.72 -4.36
C ARG A 179 6.61 -16.64 -3.81
N LYS A 180 7.26 -15.48 -3.92
CA LYS A 180 8.66 -15.27 -3.56
C LYS A 180 8.87 -14.89 -2.09
N LYS A 181 7.81 -14.46 -1.40
CA LYS A 181 7.82 -13.90 -0.04
C LYS A 181 8.50 -12.55 0.07
N THR A 182 9.60 -12.36 -0.64
CA THR A 182 10.35 -11.11 -0.73
C THR A 182 10.73 -10.83 -2.19
N MET A 183 10.68 -9.57 -2.61
CA MET A 183 11.12 -9.11 -3.92
C MET A 183 11.86 -7.78 -3.79
N ASP A 184 13.03 -7.69 -4.40
CA ASP A 184 13.76 -6.44 -4.57
C ASP A 184 13.23 -5.65 -5.79
N ARG A 185 13.75 -4.43 -5.97
CA ARG A 185 13.46 -3.57 -7.12
C ARG A 185 13.66 -4.26 -8.46
N ASP A 186 14.82 -4.87 -8.67
CA ASP A 186 15.16 -5.53 -9.93
C ASP A 186 14.20 -6.68 -10.25
N ALA A 187 13.77 -7.41 -9.22
CA ALA A 187 12.78 -8.46 -9.37
C ALA A 187 11.43 -7.88 -9.77
N VAL A 188 10.98 -6.75 -9.21
CA VAL A 188 9.73 -6.08 -9.59
C VAL A 188 9.79 -5.59 -11.04
N GLU A 189 10.88 -4.95 -11.45
CA GLU A 189 11.08 -4.43 -12.81
C GLU A 189 11.06 -5.54 -13.87
N LYS A 190 11.66 -6.70 -13.58
CA LYS A 190 11.70 -7.87 -14.49
C LYS A 190 10.33 -8.42 -14.88
N TYR A 191 9.27 -8.13 -14.14
CA TYR A 191 7.95 -8.64 -14.53
C TYR A 191 7.29 -7.84 -15.66
N ASN A 192 7.93 -6.77 -16.16
CA ASN A 192 7.37 -5.89 -17.20
C ASN A 192 5.97 -5.39 -16.80
N ILE A 193 5.74 -5.33 -15.49
CA ILE A 193 4.48 -4.87 -14.89
C ILE A 193 4.49 -3.36 -14.82
N ILE A 194 5.67 -2.75 -14.83
CA ILE A 194 5.84 -1.34 -15.07
C ILE A 194 6.44 -1.15 -16.45
#